data_AF-Q0PQW2-F1
#
_entry.id   AF-Q0PQW2-F1
#
_cell.length_a   1.000
_cell.length_b   1.000
_cell.length_c   1.000
_cell.angle_alpha   90.00
_cell.angle_beta   90.00
_cell.angle_gamma   90.00
#
_symmetry.space_group_name_H-M   'P 1'
#
loop_
_entity.id
_entity.type
_entity.pdbx_description
1 polymer ?
#
loop_
_entity_poly.entity_id
_entity_poly.type
_entity_poly.pdbx_seq_one_letter_code
_entity_poly.pdbx_strand_id
1 'polypeptide(L)'
;FDGKPLQSVAKGALDLGELEDKEEKEAQEKSAEEHQGLLERVKKVLGETVKEVRVSHRLTDSPACLVVEEHDMSANLARVLKSVGQDAPGTSPIMELNMQHPLLERLDQEPDEDRFADLTRVLFDQAQLAEGGQLDDPAAFVRRLNTLMLNLSGE
;
A
#
# COMPACT_ATOMS: atom_id res chain seq x y z
N PHE A 1 7.75 17.13 21.28
CA PHE A 1 8.99 17.15 22.11
C PHE A 1 9.64 18.52 21.94
N ASP A 2 9.99 19.21 23.03
CA ASP A 2 10.53 20.59 22.99
C ASP A 2 9.73 21.55 22.08
N GLY A 3 8.41 21.56 22.24
CA GLY A 3 7.50 22.41 21.44
C GLY A 3 7.27 21.95 20.00
N LYS A 4 7.97 20.91 19.52
CA LYS A 4 7.76 20.33 18.18
C LYS A 4 6.70 19.23 18.21
N PRO A 5 5.71 19.22 17.29
CA PRO A 5 4.81 18.09 17.12
C PRO A 5 5.60 16.86 16.63
N LEU A 6 5.16 15.66 17.03
CA LEU A 6 5.71 14.39 16.55
C LEU A 6 4.71 13.78 15.57
N GLN A 7 5.18 13.39 14.40
CA GLN A 7 4.36 12.75 13.37
C GLN A 7 4.89 11.35 13.06
N SER A 8 3.97 10.41 12.92
CA SER A 8 4.32 9.04 12.53
C SER A 8 4.40 8.94 11.02
N VAL A 9 5.50 8.40 10.50
CA VAL A 9 5.66 8.10 9.07
C VAL A 9 4.71 7.01 8.56
N ALA A 10 3.99 6.32 9.46
CA ALA A 10 3.01 5.30 9.11
C ALA A 10 1.54 5.78 9.23
N LYS A 11 1.32 7.08 9.49
CA LYS A 11 -0.01 7.68 9.63
C LYS A 11 -0.21 8.92 8.77
N GLY A 12 -1.42 9.09 8.26
CA GLY A 12 -1.89 10.25 7.50
C GLY A 12 -1.25 10.37 6.11
N ALA A 13 -1.65 11.41 5.38
CA ALA A 13 -0.79 11.96 4.33
C ALA A 13 0.48 12.50 4.99
N LEU A 14 1.65 12.16 4.44
CA LEU A 14 2.92 12.69 4.93
C LEU A 14 3.01 14.16 4.49
N ASP A 15 2.40 15.05 5.24
CA ASP A 15 2.54 16.49 5.03
C ASP A 15 3.89 16.94 5.59
N LEU A 16 4.85 17.18 4.70
CA LEU A 16 6.18 17.68 5.06
C LEU A 16 6.19 19.21 5.30
N GLY A 17 5.06 19.89 5.14
CA GLY A 17 4.91 21.31 5.41
C GLY A 17 5.85 22.17 4.55
N GLU A 18 6.67 23.01 5.17
CA GLU A 18 7.66 23.84 4.46
C GLU A 18 8.83 23.04 3.85
N LEU A 19 8.93 21.74 4.15
CA LEU A 19 9.89 20.83 3.52
C LEU A 19 9.33 20.15 2.26
N GLU A 20 8.02 20.30 1.99
CA GLU A 20 7.38 19.80 0.78
C GLU A 20 7.65 20.79 -0.36
N ASP A 21 8.36 20.35 -1.41
CA ASP A 21 8.56 21.19 -2.58
C ASP A 21 7.24 21.32 -3.34
N LYS A 22 6.86 22.56 -3.71
CA LYS A 22 5.64 22.80 -4.50
C LYS A 22 5.70 22.09 -5.84
N GLU A 23 6.90 21.94 -6.42
CA GLU A 23 7.09 21.18 -7.65
C GLU A 23 6.82 19.68 -7.46
N GLU A 24 7.18 19.10 -6.32
CA GLU A 24 6.90 17.69 -5.99
C GLU A 24 5.40 17.45 -5.82
N LYS A 25 4.67 18.39 -5.22
CA LYS A 25 3.22 18.30 -5.05
C LYS A 25 2.47 18.37 -6.38
N GLU A 26 2.84 19.31 -7.26
CA GLU A 26 2.25 19.40 -8.60
C GLU A 26 2.60 18.18 -9.47
N ALA A 27 3.82 17.65 -9.36
CA ALA A 27 4.23 16.43 -10.06
C ALA A 27 3.39 15.23 -9.61
N GLN A 28 3.02 15.17 -8.33
CA GLN A 28 2.23 14.09 -7.78
C GLN A 28 0.76 14.18 -8.17
N GLU A 29 0.15 15.36 -8.17
CA GLU A 29 -1.22 15.56 -8.68
C GLU A 29 -1.29 15.12 -10.15
N LYS A 30 -0.32 15.52 -10.97
CA LYS A 30 -0.21 15.06 -12.37
C LYS A 30 -0.05 13.55 -12.46
N SER A 31 0.83 12.95 -11.65
CA SER A 31 1.03 11.50 -11.64
C SER A 31 -0.26 10.76 -11.24
N ALA A 32 -1.01 11.29 -10.27
CA ALA A 32 -2.30 10.72 -9.87
C ALA A 32 -3.34 10.78 -11.00
N GLU A 33 -3.38 11.89 -11.75
CA GLU A 33 -4.23 12.02 -12.94
C GLU A 33 -3.79 11.07 -14.07
N GLU A 34 -2.50 11.01 -14.37
CA GLU A 34 -1.92 10.16 -15.42
C GLU A 34 -2.15 8.66 -15.14
N HIS A 35 -2.09 8.25 -13.87
CA HIS A 35 -2.23 6.86 -13.45
C HIS A 35 -3.58 6.54 -12.80
N GLN A 36 -4.59 7.40 -12.95
CA GLN A 36 -5.91 7.20 -12.36
C GLN A 36 -6.50 5.82 -12.71
N GLY A 37 -6.32 5.37 -13.96
CA GLY A 37 -6.79 4.05 -14.41
C GLY A 37 -6.20 2.89 -13.60
N LEU A 38 -4.89 2.92 -13.30
CA LEU A 38 -4.24 1.91 -12.47
C LEU A 38 -4.75 1.97 -11.03
N LEU A 39 -4.85 3.16 -10.44
CA LEU A 39 -5.33 3.35 -9.07
C LEU A 39 -6.74 2.76 -8.88
N GLU A 40 -7.65 3.05 -9.81
CA GLU A 40 -9.01 2.51 -9.82
C GLU A 40 -9.03 0.99 -10.02
N ARG A 41 -8.19 0.46 -10.93
CA ARG A 41 -8.11 -0.98 -11.20
C ARG A 41 -7.60 -1.75 -9.97
N VAL A 42 -6.57 -1.23 -9.29
CA VAL A 42 -6.07 -1.78 -8.01
C VAL A 42 -7.14 -1.71 -6.93
N LYS A 43 -7.80 -0.55 -6.77
CA LYS A 43 -8.88 -0.37 -5.79
C LYS A 43 -10.03 -1.35 -6.02
N LYS A 44 -10.38 -1.64 -7.28
CA LYS A 44 -11.41 -2.61 -7.63
C LYS A 44 -11.04 -4.04 -7.21
N VAL A 45 -9.77 -4.44 -7.38
CA VAL A 45 -9.30 -5.78 -6.95
C VAL A 45 -9.34 -5.92 -5.43
N LEU A 46 -8.91 -4.88 -4.71
CA LEU A 46 -8.78 -4.91 -3.25
C LEU A 46 -10.10 -4.63 -2.52
N GLY A 47 -11.04 -3.94 -3.16
CA GLY A 47 -12.38 -3.67 -2.63
C GLY A 47 -12.35 -2.99 -1.26
N GLU A 48 -13.00 -3.62 -0.28
CA GLU A 48 -13.11 -3.15 1.11
C GLU A 48 -11.85 -3.43 1.95
N THR A 49 -10.90 -4.22 1.43
CA THR A 49 -9.63 -4.53 2.10
C THR A 49 -8.80 -3.26 2.31
N VAL A 50 -8.93 -2.30 1.39
CA VAL A 50 -8.32 -0.97 1.50
C VAL A 50 -9.41 0.09 1.58
N LYS A 51 -9.14 1.20 2.26
CA LYS A 51 -10.00 2.38 2.23
C LYS A 51 -9.85 3.12 0.90
N GLU A 52 -8.62 3.36 0.50
CA GLU A 52 -8.24 4.16 -0.68
C GLU A 52 -6.94 3.62 -1.29
N VAL A 53 -6.71 3.92 -2.58
CA VAL A 53 -5.44 3.70 -3.27
C VAL A 53 -4.99 5.04 -3.86
N ARG A 54 -3.75 5.47 -3.57
CA ARG A 54 -3.22 6.76 -4.03
C ARG A 54 -1.73 6.70 -4.36
N VAL A 55 -1.20 7.73 -5.00
CA VAL A 55 0.25 7.85 -5.27
C VAL A 55 0.99 8.20 -3.97
N SER A 56 2.12 7.55 -3.72
CA SER A 56 2.94 7.80 -2.54
C SER A 56 3.86 9.02 -2.71
N HIS A 57 4.13 9.70 -1.59
CA HIS A 57 5.14 10.77 -1.46
C HIS A 57 6.41 10.33 -0.70
N ARG A 58 6.40 9.12 -0.13
CA ARG A 58 7.40 8.70 0.86
C ARG A 58 8.26 7.52 0.42
N LEU A 59 7.86 6.86 -0.66
CA LEU A 59 8.52 5.65 -1.14
C LEU A 59 9.60 5.99 -2.18
N THR A 60 10.77 5.39 -2.00
CA THR A 60 11.87 5.43 -2.97
C THR A 60 11.97 4.11 -3.72
N ASP A 61 12.36 3.05 -3.00
CA ASP A 61 12.68 1.74 -3.57
C ASP A 61 11.54 0.72 -3.42
N SER A 62 10.58 1.01 -2.54
CA SER A 62 9.43 0.14 -2.31
C SER A 62 8.32 0.43 -3.32
N PRO A 63 7.67 -0.60 -3.90
CA PRO A 63 6.58 -0.41 -4.85
C PRO A 63 5.27 0.07 -4.19
N ALA A 64 5.04 -0.30 -2.93
CA ALA A 64 3.83 0.08 -2.19
C ALA A 64 4.07 0.09 -0.68
N CYS A 65 3.24 0.83 0.05
CA CYS A 65 3.15 0.78 1.51
C CYS A 65 1.69 0.92 1.98
N LEU A 66 1.44 0.55 3.23
CA LEU A 66 0.13 0.69 3.86
C LEU A 66 0.18 1.73 4.95
N VAL A 67 -0.73 2.70 4.89
CA VAL A 67 -0.87 3.74 5.91
C VAL A 67 -2.28 3.76 6.45
N VAL A 68 -2.47 4.31 7.64
CA VAL A 68 -3.79 4.60 8.21
C VAL A 68 -3.99 6.10 8.28
N GLU A 69 -5.23 6.57 8.45
CA GLU A 69 -5.47 8.00 8.69
C GLU A 69 -4.77 8.49 9.96
N GLU A 70 -4.56 9.80 10.07
CA GLU A 70 -3.88 10.41 11.22
C GLU A 70 -4.55 10.04 12.56
N HIS A 71 -5.89 10.07 12.57
CA HIS A 71 -6.70 9.77 13.75
C HIS A 71 -7.01 8.28 13.93
N ASP A 72 -6.70 7.45 12.94
CA ASP A 72 -6.95 6.01 13.02
C ASP A 72 -5.89 5.32 13.89
N MET A 73 -6.27 4.16 14.43
CA MET A 73 -5.37 3.32 15.18
C MET A 73 -4.28 2.78 14.24
N SER A 74 -3.00 2.99 14.59
CA SER A 74 -1.89 2.42 13.80
C SER A 74 -1.96 0.90 13.80
N ALA A 75 -1.52 0.27 12.72
CA ALA A 75 -1.40 -1.19 12.63
C ALA A 75 -0.58 -1.79 13.79
N ASN A 76 0.48 -1.11 14.22
CA ASN A 76 1.29 -1.57 15.36
C ASN A 76 0.51 -1.56 16.68
N LEU A 77 -0.17 -0.46 17.00
CA LEU A 77 -1.03 -0.38 18.19
C LEU A 77 -2.14 -1.44 18.16
N ALA A 78 -2.78 -1.65 16.99
CA ALA A 78 -3.79 -2.68 16.81
C ALA A 78 -3.24 -4.08 17.13
N ARG A 79 -2.02 -4.38 16.70
CA ARG A 79 -1.33 -5.63 17.06
C ARG A 79 -1.09 -5.75 18.56
N VAL A 80 -0.57 -4.70 19.19
CA VAL A 80 -0.29 -4.71 20.63
C VAL A 80 -1.57 -5.01 21.42
N LEU A 81 -2.69 -4.36 21.07
CA LEU A 81 -3.99 -4.61 21.69
C LEU A 81 -4.45 -6.07 21.51
N LYS A 82 -4.38 -6.59 20.28
CA LYS A 82 -4.71 -8.01 20.01
C LYS A 82 -3.83 -8.96 20.83
N SER A 83 -2.54 -8.65 20.98
CA SER A 83 -1.58 -9.49 21.74
C SER A 83 -1.88 -9.56 23.24
N VAL A 84 -2.54 -8.54 23.79
CA VAL A 84 -2.99 -8.50 25.19
C VAL A 84 -4.46 -8.94 25.35
N GLY A 85 -5.06 -9.52 24.30
CA GLY A 85 -6.43 -10.03 24.31
C GLY A 85 -7.52 -8.96 24.27
N GLN A 86 -7.18 -7.73 23.87
CA GLN A 86 -8.15 -6.65 23.66
C GLN A 86 -8.58 -6.63 22.19
N ASP A 87 -9.87 -6.37 21.96
CA ASP A 87 -10.38 -6.13 20.61
C ASP A 87 -9.76 -4.85 20.04
N ALA A 88 -9.24 -4.95 18.84
CA ALA A 88 -8.72 -3.83 18.07
C ALA A 88 -9.69 -3.58 16.91
N PRO A 89 -10.36 -2.41 16.82
CA PRO A 89 -11.23 -2.13 15.69
C PRO A 89 -10.45 -2.27 14.38
N GLY A 90 -11.03 -3.02 13.44
CA GLY A 90 -10.45 -3.18 12.11
C GLY A 90 -10.60 -1.88 11.32
N THR A 91 -9.48 -1.28 10.94
CA THR A 91 -9.45 -0.13 10.02
C THR A 91 -8.81 -0.58 8.73
N SER A 92 -9.55 -0.48 7.61
CA SER A 92 -8.99 -0.75 6.28
C SER A 92 -7.90 0.30 5.99
N PRO A 93 -6.66 -0.10 5.66
CA PRO A 93 -5.58 0.83 5.38
C PRO A 93 -5.77 1.54 4.04
N ILE A 94 -5.04 2.62 3.83
CA ILE A 94 -4.82 3.25 2.54
C ILE A 94 -3.57 2.61 1.93
N MET A 95 -3.66 2.17 0.67
CA MET A 95 -2.50 1.67 -0.07
C MET A 95 -1.89 2.83 -0.87
N GLU A 96 -0.65 3.19 -0.55
CA GLU A 96 0.11 4.14 -1.35
C GLU A 96 0.99 3.37 -2.35
N LEU A 97 1.01 3.80 -3.61
CA LEU A 97 1.77 3.17 -4.69
C LEU A 97 2.86 4.11 -5.21
N ASN A 98 4.03 3.55 -5.49
CA ASN A 98 5.14 4.27 -6.09
C ASN A 98 5.12 4.10 -7.63
N MET A 99 4.65 5.14 -8.34
CA MET A 99 4.54 5.11 -9.81
C MET A 99 5.89 5.07 -10.53
N GLN A 100 6.99 5.39 -9.84
CA GLN A 100 8.33 5.33 -10.43
C GLN A 100 8.94 3.92 -10.35
N HIS A 101 8.30 3.00 -9.63
CA HIS A 101 8.84 1.67 -9.42
C HIS A 101 8.50 0.74 -10.62
N PRO A 102 9.46 0.02 -11.24
CA PRO A 102 9.23 -0.77 -12.44
C PRO A 102 8.15 -1.85 -12.33
N LEU A 103 7.91 -2.37 -11.12
CA LEU A 103 6.81 -3.32 -10.89
C LEU A 103 5.43 -2.70 -11.16
N LEU A 104 5.23 -1.40 -10.92
CA LEU A 104 3.94 -0.74 -11.14
C LEU A 104 3.72 -0.50 -12.63
N GLU A 105 4.77 -0.15 -13.38
CA GLU A 105 4.72 -0.11 -14.85
C GLU A 105 4.36 -1.49 -15.42
N ARG A 106 4.98 -2.56 -14.92
CA ARG A 106 4.68 -3.92 -15.34
C ARG A 106 3.23 -4.31 -15.02
N LEU A 107 2.75 -3.93 -13.83
CA LEU A 107 1.39 -4.21 -13.37
C LEU A 107 0.35 -3.48 -14.22
N ASP A 108 0.59 -2.22 -14.57
CA ASP A 108 -0.31 -1.44 -15.43
C ASP A 108 -0.45 -2.05 -16.83
N GLN A 109 0.65 -2.55 -17.37
CA GLN A 109 0.68 -3.22 -18.68
C GLN A 109 0.22 -4.69 -18.66
N GLU A 110 -0.33 -5.19 -17.55
CA GLU A 110 -0.86 -6.55 -17.47
C GLU A 110 -2.26 -6.66 -18.09
N PRO A 111 -2.44 -7.37 -19.23
CA PRO A 111 -3.75 -7.51 -19.85
C PRO A 111 -4.62 -8.61 -19.24
N ASP A 112 -4.02 -9.59 -18.55
CA ASP A 112 -4.75 -10.68 -17.91
C ASP A 112 -5.29 -10.20 -16.55
N GLU A 113 -6.61 -10.07 -16.43
CA GLU A 113 -7.25 -9.57 -15.21
C GLU A 113 -7.05 -10.49 -13.99
N ASP A 114 -6.95 -11.81 -14.19
CA ASP A 114 -6.72 -12.75 -13.11
C ASP A 114 -5.27 -12.63 -12.62
N ARG A 115 -4.31 -12.53 -13.55
CA ARG A 115 -2.90 -12.29 -13.21
C ARG A 115 -2.69 -10.93 -12.57
N PHE A 116 -3.36 -9.89 -13.08
CA PHE A 116 -3.35 -8.55 -12.48
C PHE A 116 -3.88 -8.59 -11.04
N ALA A 117 -4.98 -9.30 -10.81
CA ALA A 117 -5.58 -9.44 -9.48
C ALA A 117 -4.64 -10.17 -8.51
N ASP A 118 -3.99 -11.24 -8.95
CA ASP A 118 -3.02 -11.98 -8.14
C ASP A 118 -1.78 -11.15 -7.80
N LEU A 119 -1.20 -10.45 -8.78
CA LEU A 119 -0.07 -9.56 -8.57
C LEU A 119 -0.43 -8.41 -7.61
N THR A 120 -1.60 -7.81 -7.78
CA THR A 120 -2.10 -6.75 -6.89
C THR A 120 -2.24 -7.24 -5.45
N ARG A 121 -2.80 -8.44 -5.25
CA ARG A 121 -2.94 -9.03 -3.91
C ARG A 121 -1.58 -9.37 -3.29
N VAL A 122 -0.65 -9.90 -4.07
CA VAL A 122 0.72 -10.15 -3.62
C VAL A 122 1.42 -8.85 -3.22
N LEU A 123 1.27 -7.79 -4.00
CA LEU A 123 1.82 -6.47 -3.68
C LEU A 123 1.23 -5.91 -2.38
N PHE A 124 -0.07 -6.05 -2.16
CA PHE A 124 -0.74 -5.68 -0.92
C PHE A 124 -0.20 -6.49 0.28
N ASP A 125 -0.11 -7.81 0.15
CA ASP A 125 0.39 -8.70 1.20
C ASP A 125 1.86 -8.38 1.56
N GLN A 126 2.69 -8.07 0.55
CA GLN A 126 4.07 -7.62 0.75
C GLN A 126 4.14 -6.29 1.49
N ALA A 127 3.33 -5.30 1.10
CA ALA A 127 3.25 -4.02 1.80
C ALA A 127 2.80 -4.20 3.25
N GLN A 128 1.81 -5.07 3.50
CA GLN A 128 1.39 -5.43 4.85
C GLN A 128 2.54 -6.01 5.67
N LEU A 129 3.27 -6.98 5.13
CA LEU A 129 4.42 -7.58 5.81
C LEU A 129 5.56 -6.58 6.06
N ALA A 130 5.84 -5.67 5.12
CA ALA A 130 6.88 -4.66 5.24
C ALA A 130 6.60 -3.67 6.38
N GLU A 131 5.34 -3.31 6.60
CA GLU A 131 4.88 -2.51 7.76
C GLU A 131 4.87 -3.33 9.08
N GLY A 132 5.53 -4.49 9.06
CA GLY A 132 5.59 -5.45 10.13
C GLY A 132 4.29 -6.19 10.36
N GLY A 133 3.30 -6.10 9.46
CA GLY A 133 1.97 -6.73 9.45
C GLY A 133 1.97 -8.25 9.65
N GLN A 134 0.77 -8.81 9.87
CA GLN A 134 0.54 -10.25 9.73
C GLN A 134 -0.50 -10.44 8.63
N LEU A 135 -0.31 -11.47 7.82
CA LEU A 135 -1.26 -11.82 6.77
C LEU A 135 -2.49 -12.51 7.37
N ASP A 136 -3.66 -12.13 6.87
CA ASP A 136 -4.93 -12.77 7.28
C ASP A 136 -5.03 -14.22 6.77
N ASP A 137 -4.54 -14.48 5.55
CA ASP A 137 -4.42 -15.83 4.99
C ASP A 137 -3.02 -16.04 4.38
N PRO A 138 -2.03 -16.45 5.21
CA PRO A 138 -0.68 -16.76 4.72
C PRO A 138 -0.66 -17.85 3.65
N ALA A 139 -1.59 -18.81 3.71
CA ALA A 139 -1.63 -19.91 2.75
C ALA A 139 -2.09 -19.42 1.37
N ALA A 140 -3.03 -18.48 1.31
CA ALA A 140 -3.43 -17.85 0.06
C ALA A 140 -2.30 -17.02 -0.57
N PHE A 141 -1.56 -16.26 0.24
CA PHE A 141 -0.37 -15.54 -0.24
C PHE A 141 0.66 -16.50 -0.85
N VAL A 142 1.02 -17.58 -0.14
CA VAL A 142 1.97 -18.59 -0.63
C VAL A 142 1.46 -19.26 -1.92
N ARG A 143 0.17 -19.60 -1.99
CA ARG A 143 -0.42 -20.17 -3.21
C ARG A 143 -0.29 -19.21 -4.40
N ARG A 144 -0.66 -17.94 -4.25
CA ARG A 144 -0.53 -16.92 -5.30
C ARG A 144 0.92 -16.77 -5.75
N LEU A 145 1.84 -16.68 -4.79
CA LEU A 145 3.27 -16.55 -5.09
C LEU A 145 3.78 -17.76 -5.88
N ASN A 146 3.39 -18.98 -5.50
CA ASN A 146 3.77 -20.20 -6.23
C ASN A 146 3.21 -20.22 -7.65
N THR A 147 1.94 -19.83 -7.85
CA THR A 147 1.33 -19.71 -9.18
C THR A 147 2.10 -18.71 -10.05
N LEU A 148 2.43 -17.55 -9.52
CA LEU A 148 3.21 -16.53 -10.25
C LEU A 148 4.61 -17.03 -10.60
N MET A 149 5.28 -17.73 -9.68
CA MET A 149 6.59 -18.34 -9.93
C MET A 149 6.53 -19.40 -11.04
N LEU A 150 5.52 -20.26 -11.05
CA LEU A 150 5.33 -21.27 -12.10
C LEU A 150 5.10 -20.61 -13.48
N ASN A 151 4.28 -19.56 -13.52
CA ASN A 151 3.99 -18.81 -14.74
C ASN A 151 5.23 -18.06 -15.30
N LEU A 152 6.20 -17.72 -14.44
CA LEU A 152 7.48 -17.13 -14.84
C LEU A 152 8.43 -18.17 -15.46
N SER A 153 8.34 -19.44 -15.03
CA SER A 153 9.18 -20.53 -15.54
C SER A 153 8.76 -21.08 -16.92
N GLY A 154 7.63 -20.63 -17.48
CA GLY A 154 7.24 -20.95 -18.86
C GLY A 154 6.87 -22.40 -19.12
N GLU A 155 6.37 -23.12 -18.12
CA GLU A 155 5.74 -24.45 -18.29
C GLU A 155 4.21 -24.34 -18.45
#